data_AF-A0A2G5DCM5-F1
#
_entry.id   AF-A0A2G5DCM5-F1
#
_cell.length_a   1.000
_cell.length_b   1.000
_cell.length_c   1.000
_cell.angle_alpha   90.00
_cell.angle_beta   90.00
_cell.angle_gamma   90.00
#
_symmetry.space_group_name_H-M   'P 1'
#
loop_
_entity.id
_entity.type
_entity.pdbx_description
1 polymer ?
#
loop_
_entity_poly.entity_id
_entity_poly.type
_entity_poly.pdbx_seq_one_letter_code
_entity_poly.pdbx_strand_id
1 'polypeptide(L)'
;MGMFKSCLQSLLKMVNSIIGMVGMAMIFYSVWLFMAWQRHMNGVSFQPFDSPVPWFIYTTLALGVSLCVIACSGHVAAETANVHCLSCYMVFIILLTLLEAAVTADIYLNRDWEEDFPSDPTGKFDELKHFVRSNFDFCKWVGLFVVAAQGLSIFLSIILRALSPQGQYYDSDDDYVSARLPLLINQAHPAPYVVGEPHITPNNDRVIFHEKVNR
;
A
#
# COMPACT_ATOMS: atom_id res chain seq x y z
N MET A 1 -24.95 -1.84 0.85
CA MET A 1 -23.56 -2.36 0.79
C MET A 1 -22.56 -1.35 0.22
N GLY A 2 -22.88 -0.62 -0.86
CA GLY A 2 -21.94 0.31 -1.53
C GLY A 2 -21.43 1.47 -0.66
N MET A 3 -22.30 2.16 0.07
CA MET A 3 -21.91 3.30 0.93
C MET A 3 -20.94 2.91 2.05
N PHE A 4 -21.07 1.70 2.61
CA PHE A 4 -20.15 1.17 3.61
C PHE A 4 -18.77 0.90 3.00
N LYS A 5 -18.71 0.26 1.82
CA LYS A 5 -17.45 0.03 1.09
C LYS A 5 -16.72 1.33 0.75
N SER A 6 -17.44 2.34 0.25
CA SER A 6 -16.88 3.67 -0.04
C SER A 6 -16.36 4.37 1.21
N CYS A 7 -17.04 4.23 2.35
CA CYS A 7 -16.58 4.76 3.63
C CYS A 7 -15.26 4.12 4.06
N LEU A 8 -15.17 2.78 4.05
CA LEU A 8 -13.94 2.06 4.41
C LEU A 8 -12.78 2.41 3.48
N GLN A 9 -13.04 2.52 2.18
CA GLN A 9 -12.03 2.92 1.19
C GLN A 9 -11.53 4.35 1.44
N SER A 10 -12.43 5.29 1.75
CA SER A 10 -12.06 6.67 2.09
C SER A 10 -11.24 6.74 3.37
N LEU A 11 -11.60 5.98 4.40
CA LEU A 11 -10.85 5.91 5.66
C LEU A 11 -9.44 5.34 5.44
N LEU A 12 -9.33 4.25 4.69
CA LEU A 12 -8.03 3.65 4.36
C LEU A 12 -7.13 4.62 3.57
N LYS A 13 -7.70 5.37 2.61
CA LYS A 13 -6.97 6.43 1.89
C LYS A 13 -6.56 7.57 2.81
N MET A 14 -7.41 7.99 3.74
CA MET A 14 -7.10 9.06 4.69
C MET A 14 -5.93 8.67 5.60
N VAL A 15 -5.96 7.46 6.16
CA VAL A 15 -4.87 6.94 7.02
C VAL A 15 -3.57 6.86 6.24
N ASN A 16 -3.59 6.28 5.02
CA ASN A 16 -2.40 6.19 4.18
C ASN A 16 -1.87 7.57 3.73
N SER A 17 -2.74 8.54 3.49
CA SER A 17 -2.33 9.92 3.18
C SER A 17 -1.60 10.57 4.35
N ILE A 18 -2.10 10.40 5.59
CA ILE A 18 -1.42 10.90 6.80
C ILE A 18 -0.04 10.25 6.94
N ILE A 19 0.05 8.93 6.77
CA ILE A 19 1.33 8.20 6.80
C ILE A 19 2.29 8.72 5.73
N GLY A 20 1.79 8.99 4.52
CA GLY A 20 2.58 9.57 3.44
C GLY A 20 3.10 10.97 3.76
N MET A 21 2.27 11.83 4.36
CA MET A 21 2.70 13.16 4.83
C MET A 21 3.80 13.06 5.90
N VAL A 22 3.67 12.14 6.86
CA VAL A 22 4.71 11.89 7.86
C VAL A 22 6.00 11.40 7.19
N GLY A 23 5.92 10.47 6.25
CA GLY A 23 7.07 10.00 5.47
C GLY A 23 7.78 11.13 4.71
N MET A 24 7.03 12.00 4.03
CA MET A 24 7.59 13.16 3.34
C MET A 24 8.28 14.14 4.30
N ALA A 25 7.66 14.42 5.45
CA ALA A 25 8.26 15.27 6.48
C ALA A 25 9.58 14.67 7.01
N MET A 26 9.61 13.35 7.25
CA MET A 26 10.82 12.63 7.66
C MET A 26 11.93 12.70 6.61
N ILE A 27 11.59 12.57 5.32
CA ILE A 27 12.56 12.71 4.23
C ILE A 27 13.13 14.13 4.19
N PHE A 28 12.29 15.16 4.21
CA PHE A 28 12.74 16.55 4.20
C PHE A 28 13.61 16.86 5.43
N TYR A 29 13.21 16.38 6.60
CA TYR A 29 14.00 16.54 7.82
C TYR A 29 15.36 15.82 7.73
N SER A 30 15.40 14.60 7.17
CA SER A 30 16.64 13.84 6.99
C SER A 30 17.58 14.50 5.98
N VAL A 31 17.06 15.02 4.87
CA VAL A 31 17.84 15.79 3.89
C VAL A 31 18.39 17.06 4.51
N TRP A 32 17.59 17.76 5.32
CA TRP A 32 18.04 18.93 6.06
C TRP A 32 19.14 18.58 7.06
N LEU A 33 18.99 17.49 7.83
CA LEU A 33 20.02 16.99 8.74
C LEU A 33 21.31 16.63 8.01
N PHE A 34 21.21 15.97 6.85
CA PHE A 34 22.36 15.63 6.01
C PHE A 34 23.10 16.88 5.55
N MET A 35 22.38 17.89 5.06
CA MET A 35 22.96 19.18 4.68
C MET A 35 23.63 19.89 5.87
N ALA A 36 22.98 19.88 7.04
CA ALA A 36 23.54 20.46 8.25
C ALA A 36 24.83 19.74 8.66
N TRP A 37 24.83 18.41 8.63
CA TRP A 37 26.02 17.59 8.91
C TRP A 37 27.15 17.88 7.93
N GLN A 38 26.88 17.94 6.63
CA GLN A 38 27.88 18.30 5.62
C GLN A 38 28.50 19.68 5.86
N ARG A 39 27.71 20.67 6.26
CA ARG A 39 28.24 22.02 6.59
C ARG A 39 29.20 21.99 7.78
N HIS A 40 28.92 21.20 8.81
CA HIS A 40 29.82 21.05 9.96
C HIS A 40 31.12 20.36 9.55
N MET A 41 31.03 19.28 8.76
CA MET A 41 32.21 18.54 8.29
C MET A 41 33.11 19.37 7.36
N ASN A 42 32.52 20.18 6.47
CA ASN A 42 33.29 21.06 5.57
C ASN A 42 34.07 22.16 6.31
N GLY A 43 33.72 22.47 7.57
CA GLY A 43 34.46 23.40 8.43
C GLY A 43 35.61 22.75 9.20
N VAL A 44 35.64 21.42 9.31
CA VAL A 44 36.65 20.66 10.07
C VAL A 44 37.57 19.94 9.08
N SER A 45 38.50 20.68 8.47
CA SER A 45 39.34 20.24 7.35
C SER A 45 40.41 19.16 7.67
N PHE A 46 40.40 18.52 8.85
CA PHE A 46 41.46 17.57 9.23
C PHE A 46 40.97 16.47 10.19
N GLN A 47 40.34 15.41 9.67
CA GLN A 47 40.54 14.01 10.10
C GLN A 47 39.55 13.07 9.35
N PRO A 48 40.00 12.34 8.31
CA PRO A 48 39.11 11.52 7.47
C PRO A 48 38.63 10.19 8.10
N PHE A 49 39.12 9.79 9.28
CA PHE A 49 39.02 8.39 9.73
C PHE A 49 38.23 8.15 11.02
N ASP A 50 37.87 9.19 11.78
CA ASP A 50 37.20 9.02 13.09
C ASP A 50 35.79 9.63 13.15
N SER A 51 35.25 10.11 12.03
CA SER A 51 33.90 10.69 12.06
C SER A 51 32.86 9.58 12.13
N PRO A 52 32.04 9.50 13.20
CA PRO A 52 31.03 8.46 13.32
C PRO A 52 30.07 8.55 12.14
N VAL A 53 29.81 7.40 11.51
CA VAL A 53 28.81 7.29 10.44
C VAL A 53 27.50 7.86 10.99
N PRO A 54 26.85 8.83 10.31
CA PRO A 54 25.62 9.45 10.79
C PRO A 54 24.44 8.50 10.59
N TRP A 55 24.48 7.38 11.30
CA TRP A 55 23.53 6.28 11.22
C TRP A 55 22.09 6.77 11.43
N PHE A 56 21.87 7.72 12.35
CA PHE A 56 20.58 8.34 12.62
C PHE A 56 19.95 9.03 11.39
N ILE A 57 20.78 9.67 10.54
CA ILE A 57 20.29 10.34 9.33
C ILE A 57 19.81 9.29 8.32
N TYR A 58 20.57 8.22 8.14
CA TYR A 58 20.21 7.14 7.23
C TYR A 58 18.98 6.34 7.71
N THR A 59 18.86 6.07 9.01
CA THR A 59 17.69 5.37 9.56
C THR A 59 16.43 6.21 9.41
N THR A 60 16.49 7.51 9.72
CA THR A 60 15.35 8.44 9.57
C THR A 60 14.94 8.56 8.09
N LEU A 61 15.92 8.64 7.18
CA LEU A 61 15.67 8.68 5.74
C LEU A 61 15.03 7.38 5.23
N ALA A 62 15.59 6.23 5.59
CA ALA A 62 15.10 4.92 5.17
C ALA A 62 13.68 4.65 5.70
N LEU A 63 13.41 5.02 6.95
CA LEU A 63 12.07 4.94 7.54
C LEU A 63 11.09 5.86 6.79
N GLY A 64 11.47 7.11 6.51
CA GLY A 64 10.66 8.05 5.74
C GLY A 64 10.30 7.54 4.34
N VAL A 65 11.28 7.03 3.59
CA VAL A 65 11.07 6.41 2.27
C VAL A 65 10.14 5.19 2.36
N SER A 66 10.33 4.34 3.36
CA SER A 66 9.49 3.15 3.57
C SER A 66 8.04 3.54 3.84
N LEU A 67 7.79 4.55 4.67
CA LEU A 67 6.45 5.09 4.92
C LEU A 67 5.79 5.66 3.66
N CYS A 68 6.56 6.34 2.80
CA CYS A 68 6.05 6.80 1.51
C CYS A 68 5.66 5.63 0.59
N VAL A 69 6.47 4.57 0.50
CA VAL A 69 6.14 3.37 -0.29
C VAL A 69 4.88 2.68 0.24
N ILE A 70 4.73 2.61 1.56
CA ILE A 70 3.53 2.06 2.21
C ILE A 70 2.30 2.92 1.89
N ALA A 71 2.41 4.24 2.01
CA ALA A 71 1.32 5.15 1.69
C ALA A 71 0.89 5.02 0.22
N CYS A 72 1.85 5.00 -0.71
CA CYS A 72 1.58 4.82 -2.14
C CYS A 72 0.91 3.48 -2.43
N SER A 73 1.45 2.37 -1.91
CA SER A 73 0.85 1.05 -2.07
C SER A 73 -0.53 0.96 -1.43
N GLY A 74 -0.76 1.62 -0.29
CA GLY A 74 -2.07 1.68 0.38
C GLY A 74 -3.11 2.47 -0.41
N HIS A 75 -2.73 3.58 -1.05
CA HIS A 75 -3.60 4.33 -1.97
C HIS A 75 -3.99 3.48 -3.17
N VAL A 76 -3.01 2.82 -3.81
CA VAL A 76 -3.27 1.94 -4.96
C VAL A 76 -4.10 0.72 -4.53
N ALA A 77 -3.84 0.14 -3.36
CA ALA A 77 -4.61 -0.99 -2.83
C ALA A 77 -6.07 -0.61 -2.55
N ALA A 78 -6.31 0.60 -2.04
CA ALA A 78 -7.65 1.12 -1.84
C ALA A 78 -8.39 1.36 -3.17
N GLU A 79 -7.69 1.71 -4.25
CA GLU A 79 -8.31 2.04 -5.55
C GLU A 79 -8.50 0.85 -6.48
N THR A 80 -7.52 -0.03 -6.56
CA THR A 80 -7.42 -0.99 -7.67
C THR A 80 -8.16 -2.30 -7.42
N ALA A 81 -8.50 -2.64 -6.16
CA ALA A 81 -8.94 -3.99 -5.79
C ALA A 81 -8.05 -5.12 -6.38
N ASN A 82 -6.82 -4.79 -6.81
CA ASN A 82 -5.90 -5.73 -7.41
C ASN A 82 -5.24 -6.55 -6.30
N VAL A 83 -5.31 -7.88 -6.43
CA VAL A 83 -4.80 -8.83 -5.44
C VAL A 83 -3.31 -8.62 -5.19
N HIS A 84 -2.50 -8.29 -6.21
CA HIS A 84 -1.06 -8.09 -6.07
C HIS A 84 -0.71 -6.81 -5.32
N CYS A 85 -1.40 -5.69 -5.58
CA CYS A 85 -1.15 -4.44 -4.88
C CYS A 85 -1.59 -4.53 -3.41
N LEU A 86 -2.75 -5.13 -3.16
CA LEU A 86 -3.21 -5.43 -1.80
C LEU A 86 -2.22 -6.35 -1.07
N SER A 87 -1.70 -7.39 -1.74
CA SER A 87 -0.68 -8.28 -1.18
C SER A 87 0.61 -7.54 -0.83
N CYS A 88 1.08 -6.66 -1.71
CA CYS A 88 2.28 -5.85 -1.49
C CYS A 88 2.11 -4.93 -0.28
N TYR A 89 0.97 -4.24 -0.18
CA TYR A 89 0.61 -3.41 0.98
C TYR A 89 0.57 -4.22 2.28
N MET A 90 -0.07 -5.39 2.28
CA MET A 90 -0.16 -6.25 3.47
C MET A 90 1.22 -6.76 3.89
N VAL A 91 2.09 -7.13 2.95
CA VAL A 91 3.48 -7.52 3.24
C VAL A 91 4.21 -6.36 3.91
N PHE A 92 4.10 -5.13 3.41
CA PHE A 92 4.77 -3.99 4.03
C PHE A 92 4.26 -3.69 5.45
N ILE A 93 2.94 -3.77 5.69
CA ILE A 93 2.39 -3.59 7.03
C ILE A 93 2.86 -4.70 7.97
N ILE A 94 2.91 -5.96 7.52
CA ILE A 94 3.46 -7.08 8.31
C ILE A 94 4.93 -6.84 8.62
N LEU A 95 5.74 -6.39 7.66
CA LEU A 95 7.15 -6.07 7.89
C LEU A 95 7.30 -4.93 8.90
N LEU A 96 6.46 -3.90 8.87
CA LEU A 96 6.44 -2.86 9.91
C LEU A 96 6.08 -3.42 11.28
N THR A 97 5.03 -4.24 11.38
CA THR A 97 4.63 -4.86 12.65
C THR A 97 5.74 -5.78 13.19
N LEU A 98 6.42 -6.54 12.33
CA LEU A 98 7.56 -7.37 12.72
C LEU A 98 8.75 -6.53 13.17
N LEU A 99 9.04 -5.43 12.49
CA LEU A 99 10.10 -4.50 12.88
C LEU A 99 9.80 -3.86 14.23
N GLU A 100 8.56 -3.41 14.47
CA GLU A 100 8.13 -2.86 15.76
C GLU A 100 8.21 -3.90 16.87
N ALA A 101 7.76 -5.13 16.61
CA ALA A 101 7.85 -6.23 17.57
C ALA A 101 9.31 -6.61 17.85
N ALA A 102 10.17 -6.61 16.84
CA ALA A 102 11.60 -6.87 16.99
C ALA A 102 12.28 -5.79 17.84
N VAL A 103 12.05 -4.51 17.55
CA VAL A 103 12.60 -3.39 18.34
C VAL A 103 12.07 -3.41 19.77
N THR A 104 10.77 -3.69 19.97
CA THR A 104 10.17 -3.78 21.30
C THR A 104 10.74 -4.96 22.09
N ALA A 105 10.90 -6.11 21.45
CA ALA A 105 11.49 -7.29 22.06
C ALA A 105 12.97 -7.08 22.39
N ASP A 106 13.71 -6.42 21.50
CA ASP A 106 15.12 -6.08 21.69
C ASP A 106 15.30 -5.15 22.90
N ILE A 107 14.55 -4.05 22.97
CA ILE A 107 14.56 -3.14 24.14
C ILE A 107 14.16 -3.86 25.44
N TYR A 108 13.27 -4.86 25.37
CA TYR A 108 12.80 -5.59 26.56
C TYR A 108 13.77 -6.68 27.03
N LEU A 109 14.40 -7.40 26.10
CA LEU A 109 15.29 -8.53 26.39
C LEU A 109 16.74 -8.09 26.60
N ASN A 110 17.19 -7.08 25.87
CA ASN A 110 18.54 -6.57 25.94
C ASN A 110 18.63 -5.52 27.06
N ARG A 111 19.15 -5.91 28.22
CA ARG A 111 19.32 -4.99 29.37
C ARG A 111 20.29 -3.85 29.09
N ASP A 112 21.20 -4.05 28.15
CA ASP A 112 22.29 -3.15 27.81
C ASP A 112 22.13 -2.58 26.38
N TRP A 113 20.90 -2.56 25.84
CA TRP A 113 20.58 -2.04 24.49
C TRP A 113 21.08 -0.61 24.24
N GLU A 114 21.28 0.17 25.31
CA GLU A 114 21.83 1.53 25.22
C GLU A 114 23.32 1.53 24.82
N GLU A 115 24.06 0.46 25.06
CA GLU A 115 25.49 0.33 24.73
C GLU A 115 25.74 0.05 23.24
N ASP A 116 24.71 -0.38 22.50
CA ASP A 116 24.81 -0.66 21.05
C ASP A 116 24.91 0.63 20.20
N PHE A 117 24.62 1.79 20.78
CA PHE A 117 24.74 3.06 20.08
C PHE A 117 26.18 3.60 20.12
N PRO A 118 26.69 4.14 19.01
CA PRO A 118 27.98 4.81 19.03
C PRO A 118 27.94 6.02 19.97
N SER A 119 29.06 6.30 20.64
CA SER A 119 29.17 7.42 21.58
C SER A 119 28.77 8.74 20.91
N ASP A 120 27.79 9.43 21.48
CA ASP A 120 27.32 10.75 21.01
C ASP A 120 28.11 11.88 21.68
N PRO A 121 29.04 12.55 20.97
CA PRO A 121 29.81 13.66 21.54
C PRO A 121 28.97 14.92 21.77
N THR A 122 27.75 15.01 21.24
CA THR A 122 26.88 16.20 21.36
C THR A 122 26.05 16.22 22.65
N GLY A 123 25.94 15.08 23.34
CA GLY A 123 25.09 14.92 24.53
C GLY A 123 23.58 15.07 24.25
N LYS A 124 23.17 15.20 22.98
CA LYS A 124 21.77 15.36 22.57
C LYS A 124 21.00 14.05 22.70
N PHE A 125 21.68 12.92 22.54
CA PHE A 125 21.10 11.60 22.76
C PHE A 125 20.71 11.38 24.22
N ASP A 126 21.49 11.86 25.18
CA ASP A 126 21.12 11.77 26.61
C ASP A 126 19.90 12.62 26.95
N GLU A 127 19.76 13.79 26.32
CA GLU A 127 18.55 14.63 26.42
C GLU A 127 17.31 13.91 25.86
N LEU A 128 17.45 13.24 24.70
CA LEU A 128 16.38 12.42 24.11
C LEU A 128 16.00 11.27 25.04
N LYS A 129 16.97 10.53 25.59
CA LYS A 129 16.73 9.44 26.54
C LYS A 129 16.00 9.94 27.78
N HIS A 130 16.44 11.08 28.34
CA HIS A 130 15.78 11.69 29.48
C HIS A 130 14.33 12.08 29.15
N PHE A 131 14.08 12.68 27.98
CA PHE A 131 12.73 13.00 27.53
C PHE A 131 11.84 11.77 27.40
N VAL A 132 12.33 10.70 26.74
CA VAL A 132 11.58 9.44 26.56
C VAL A 132 11.28 8.80 27.91
N ARG A 133 12.26 8.75 28.82
CA ARG A 133 12.07 8.18 30.16
C ARG A 133 11.09 8.99 31.00
N SER A 134 11.15 10.32 30.90
CA SER A 134 10.22 11.22 31.59
C SER A 134 8.79 11.15 31.04
N ASN A 135 8.61 10.74 29.79
CA ASN A 135 7.31 10.70 29.10
C ASN A 135 6.95 9.29 28.63
N PHE A 136 7.45 8.26 29.32
CA PHE A 136 7.35 6.88 28.87
C PHE A 136 5.90 6.44 28.66
N ASP A 137 4.98 6.87 29.53
CA ASP A 137 3.55 6.58 29.38
C ASP A 137 2.99 7.13 28.07
N PHE A 138 3.36 8.35 27.69
CA PHE A 138 2.96 8.93 26.42
C PHE A 138 3.54 8.15 25.24
N CYS A 139 4.84 7.82 25.28
CA CYS A 139 5.49 7.00 24.25
C CYS A 139 4.81 5.62 24.09
N LYS A 140 4.41 4.98 25.20
CA LYS A 140 3.67 3.71 25.18
C LYS A 140 2.30 3.84 24.51
N TRP A 141 1.55 4.91 24.81
CA TRP A 141 0.27 5.17 24.14
C TRP A 141 0.43 5.46 22.66
N VAL A 142 1.48 6.19 22.28
CA VAL A 142 1.84 6.41 20.87
C VAL A 142 2.14 5.08 20.17
N GLY A 143 2.97 4.22 20.77
CA GLY A 143 3.26 2.88 20.23
C GLY A 143 2.01 2.02 20.09
N LEU A 144 1.14 2.00 21.11
CA LEU A 144 -0.14 1.28 21.04
C LEU A 144 -1.04 1.81 19.92
N PHE A 145 -1.08 3.13 19.71
CA PHE A 145 -1.85 3.74 18.63
C PHE A 145 -1.31 3.35 17.25
N VAL A 146 0.01 3.27 17.08
CA VAL A 146 0.64 2.83 15.83
C VAL A 146 0.26 1.38 15.52
N VAL A 147 0.43 0.46 16.47
CA VAL A 147 0.05 -0.96 16.30
C VAL A 147 -1.45 -1.10 16.03
N ALA A 148 -2.29 -0.33 16.72
CA ALA A 148 -3.73 -0.31 16.48
C ALA A 148 -4.09 0.20 15.07
N ALA A 149 -3.41 1.24 14.57
CA ALA A 149 -3.61 1.77 13.23
C ALA A 149 -3.17 0.76 12.14
N GLN A 150 -2.07 0.02 12.37
CA GLN A 150 -1.65 -1.08 11.50
C GLN A 150 -2.68 -2.21 11.50
N GLY A 151 -3.15 -2.65 12.67
CA GLY A 151 -4.18 -3.67 12.81
C GLY A 151 -5.50 -3.27 12.13
N LEU A 152 -5.93 -2.01 12.31
CA LEU A 152 -7.10 -1.46 11.63
C LEU A 152 -6.90 -1.45 10.11
N SER A 153 -5.71 -1.08 9.63
CA SER A 153 -5.38 -1.07 8.20
C SER A 153 -5.46 -2.46 7.57
N ILE A 154 -4.98 -3.49 8.27
CA ILE A 154 -5.10 -4.90 7.87
C ILE A 154 -6.58 -5.31 7.85
N PHE A 155 -7.33 -5.00 8.90
CA PHE A 155 -8.74 -5.34 9.03
C PHE A 155 -9.59 -4.69 7.92
N LEU A 156 -9.39 -3.40 7.66
CA LEU A 156 -10.03 -2.67 6.56
C LEU A 156 -9.68 -3.29 5.21
N SER A 157 -8.44 -3.69 5.00
CA SER A 157 -7.98 -4.34 3.76
C SER A 157 -8.63 -5.71 3.54
N ILE A 158 -8.77 -6.53 4.60
CA ILE A 158 -9.45 -7.83 4.54
C ILE A 158 -10.93 -7.66 4.25
N ILE A 159 -11.61 -6.73 4.93
CA ILE A 159 -13.03 -6.45 4.68
C ILE A 159 -13.23 -5.91 3.27
N LEU A 160 -12.38 -4.98 2.82
CA LEU A 160 -12.47 -4.43 1.47
C LEU A 160 -12.31 -5.53 0.41
N ARG A 161 -11.40 -6.50 0.64
CA ARG A 161 -11.24 -7.69 -0.18
C ARG A 161 -12.49 -8.58 -0.15
N ALA A 162 -13.04 -8.87 1.02
CA ALA A 162 -14.24 -9.69 1.17
C ALA A 162 -15.49 -9.04 0.53
N LEU A 163 -15.56 -7.72 0.55
CA LEU A 163 -16.62 -6.90 -0.08
C LEU A 163 -16.35 -6.58 -1.57
N SER A 164 -15.26 -7.08 -2.14
CA SER A 164 -15.06 -7.12 -3.60
C SER A 164 -15.38 -8.54 -4.08
N PRO A 165 -16.67 -8.88 -4.28
CA PRO A 165 -17.02 -10.07 -5.04
C PRO A 165 -16.74 -9.75 -6.51
N GLN A 166 -15.54 -10.02 -6.98
CA GLN A 166 -15.22 -10.04 -8.41
C GLN A 166 -14.57 -11.38 -8.70
N GLY A 167 -15.24 -12.13 -9.56
CA GLY A 167 -14.92 -13.49 -9.95
C GLY A 167 -13.47 -13.63 -10.38
N GLN A 168 -12.97 -14.81 -10.08
CA GLN A 168 -11.60 -15.27 -10.17
C GLN A 168 -11.04 -15.40 -11.60
N TYR A 169 -11.50 -14.55 -12.55
CA TYR A 169 -11.15 -14.70 -13.95
C TYR A 169 -11.34 -13.40 -14.74
N TYR A 170 -10.42 -12.45 -14.63
CA TYR A 170 -10.14 -11.52 -15.73
C TYR A 170 -8.64 -11.39 -15.86
N ASP A 171 -8.14 -12.27 -16.71
CA ASP A 171 -6.84 -12.23 -17.34
C ASP A 171 -6.76 -11.00 -18.24
N SER A 172 -5.58 -10.37 -18.23
CA SER A 172 -5.08 -9.36 -19.16
C SER A 172 -5.93 -8.12 -19.49
N ASP A 173 -5.34 -6.98 -19.10
CA ASP A 173 -5.36 -5.66 -19.76
C ASP A 173 -6.70 -4.94 -20.00
N ASP A 174 -6.71 -3.69 -19.54
CA ASP A 174 -7.72 -2.64 -19.77
C ASP A 174 -9.08 -2.81 -19.12
N ASP A 175 -9.26 -2.23 -17.92
CA ASP A 175 -10.51 -1.51 -17.60
C ASP A 175 -10.35 -0.60 -16.35
N TYR A 176 -9.87 0.63 -16.58
CA TYR A 176 -9.85 1.72 -15.60
C TYR A 176 -11.23 2.41 -15.46
N VAL A 177 -12.33 1.66 -15.48
CA VAL A 177 -13.70 2.22 -15.53
C VAL A 177 -14.64 1.57 -14.51
N SER A 178 -14.30 1.59 -13.22
CA SER A 178 -15.30 1.29 -12.17
C SER A 178 -15.95 2.54 -11.56
N ALA A 179 -15.67 3.76 -12.06
CA ALA A 179 -16.20 5.00 -11.47
C ALA A 179 -17.10 5.86 -12.40
N ARG A 180 -17.48 5.39 -13.60
CA ARG A 180 -18.12 6.25 -14.61
C ARG A 180 -19.40 5.74 -15.30
N LEU A 181 -20.26 4.90 -14.70
CA LEU A 181 -21.67 4.88 -15.15
C LEU A 181 -22.68 4.20 -14.19
N PRO A 182 -23.64 4.97 -13.65
CA PRO A 182 -25.00 4.49 -13.47
C PRO A 182 -25.97 5.49 -14.12
N LEU A 183 -25.96 5.63 -15.45
CA LEU A 183 -26.89 6.54 -16.15
C LEU A 183 -27.46 6.00 -17.47
N LEU A 184 -27.38 4.68 -17.73
CA LEU A 184 -28.18 4.06 -18.80
C LEU A 184 -29.10 2.95 -18.25
N ILE A 185 -29.80 3.26 -17.16
CA ILE A 185 -31.12 2.67 -16.93
C ILE A 185 -32.09 3.56 -17.70
N ASN A 186 -32.45 3.14 -18.91
CA ASN A 186 -33.74 3.49 -19.49
C ASN A 186 -34.20 2.42 -20.48
N GLN A 187 -35.13 1.61 -19.99
CA GLN A 187 -36.35 1.15 -20.63
C GLN A 187 -36.31 0.72 -22.11
N ALA A 188 -36.48 -0.59 -22.32
CA ALA A 188 -37.39 -1.09 -23.34
C ALA A 188 -38.21 -2.25 -22.75
N HIS A 189 -39.53 -2.08 -22.76
CA HIS A 189 -40.55 -3.02 -22.31
C HIS A 189 -40.55 -4.32 -23.15
N PRO A 190 -41.04 -5.47 -22.61
CA PRO A 190 -41.09 -6.74 -23.32
C PRO A 190 -42.38 -6.92 -24.14
N ALA A 191 -42.30 -7.58 -25.30
CA ALA A 191 -43.46 -8.08 -26.06
C ALA A 191 -43.03 -9.23 -27.01
N PRO A 192 -43.95 -10.06 -27.54
CA PRO A 192 -44.46 -11.29 -26.93
C PRO A 192 -44.13 -12.57 -27.74
N TYR A 193 -44.41 -13.72 -27.13
CA TYR A 193 -44.52 -15.08 -27.67
C TYR A 193 -44.99 -15.20 -29.14
N VAL A 194 -44.41 -16.13 -29.91
CA VAL A 194 -45.14 -17.09 -30.76
C VAL A 194 -44.33 -18.40 -30.84
N VAL A 195 -44.93 -19.47 -30.35
CA VAL A 195 -44.54 -20.87 -30.58
C VAL A 195 -45.30 -21.38 -31.81
N GLY A 196 -44.62 -22.08 -32.71
CA GLY A 196 -45.24 -22.81 -33.82
C GLY A 196 -44.20 -23.60 -34.63
N GLU A 197 -44.13 -24.90 -34.40
CA GLU A 197 -43.32 -25.90 -35.12
C GLU A 197 -44.12 -26.50 -36.31
N PRO A 198 -43.65 -27.56 -37.00
CA PRO A 198 -42.99 -27.59 -38.31
C PRO A 198 -43.89 -28.02 -39.49
N HIS A 199 -43.43 -27.90 -40.75
CA HIS A 199 -44.00 -28.65 -41.87
C HIS A 199 -42.94 -29.29 -42.78
N ILE A 200 -43.18 -30.57 -43.06
CA ILE A 200 -42.34 -31.59 -43.70
C ILE A 200 -42.74 -31.77 -45.19
N THR A 201 -41.76 -31.54 -46.10
CA THR A 201 -41.50 -32.18 -47.44
C THR A 201 -42.59 -32.13 -48.55
N PRO A 202 -42.40 -32.60 -49.83
CA PRO A 202 -41.21 -33.12 -50.53
C PRO A 202 -41.01 -32.65 -52.03
N ASN A 203 -39.86 -33.02 -52.61
CA ASN A 203 -39.62 -33.42 -54.02
C ASN A 203 -39.66 -32.39 -55.19
N ASN A 204 -38.59 -32.26 -55.98
CA ASN A 204 -38.32 -33.11 -57.16
C ASN A 204 -37.16 -32.59 -58.04
N ASP A 205 -36.39 -33.56 -58.52
CA ASP A 205 -35.25 -33.54 -59.46
C ASP A 205 -35.25 -32.49 -60.57
N ARG A 206 -34.05 -31.95 -60.88
CA ARG A 206 -33.52 -31.87 -62.25
C ARG A 206 -31.98 -31.93 -62.29
N VAL A 207 -31.51 -33.11 -62.66
CA VAL A 207 -30.22 -33.40 -63.30
C VAL A 207 -30.10 -32.60 -64.61
N ILE A 208 -28.91 -32.08 -64.94
CA ILE A 208 -28.24 -32.18 -66.25
C ILE A 208 -26.78 -31.70 -66.13
N PHE A 209 -25.90 -32.60 -66.58
CA PHE A 209 -24.46 -32.51 -66.71
C PHE A 209 -24.01 -31.38 -67.66
N HIS A 210 -22.79 -30.85 -67.47
CA HIS A 210 -21.78 -30.88 -68.53
C HIS A 210 -20.36 -30.66 -67.98
N GLU A 211 -19.57 -31.72 -68.17
CA GLU A 211 -18.12 -31.81 -68.10
C GLU A 211 -17.45 -31.05 -69.27
N LYS A 212 -16.34 -30.34 -69.02
CA LYS A 212 -15.02 -30.60 -69.67
C LYS A 212 -13.94 -29.52 -69.42
N VAL A 213 -12.78 -30.04 -68.99
CA VAL A 213 -11.42 -29.76 -69.50
C VAL A 213 -10.71 -28.48 -69.04
N ASN A 214 -9.82 -28.67 -68.07
CA ASN A 214 -8.37 -28.39 -68.11
C ASN A 214 -7.87 -27.09 -68.77
N ARG A 215 -7.38 -26.17 -67.93
CA ARG A 215 -6.11 -25.47 -68.16
C ARG A 215 -5.49 -25.09 -66.82
#